data_AF-A0A7Y1YU18-F1
#
_entry.id   AF-A0A7Y1YU18-F1
#
_cell.length_a   1.000
_cell.length_b   1.000
_cell.length_c   1.000
_cell.angle_alpha   90.00
_cell.angle_beta   90.00
_cell.angle_gamma   90.00
#
_symmetry.space_group_name_H-M   'P 1'
#
loop_
_entity.id
_entity.type
_entity.pdbx_description
1 polymer ?
#
loop_
_entity_poly.entity_id
_entity_poly.type
_entity_poly.pdbx_seq_one_letter_code
_entity_poly.pdbx_strand_id
1 'polypeptide(L)'
;MKSMLKPFTTLVCAGLLACAAATPAGDELDQAAAIEIARNEVSFEPQSVQAEHLEEDGRKVWRITFRGKPGPPPLVPIMIVTLDRVSGEIISLARS
;
A
#
# COMPACT_ATOMS: atom_id res chain seq x y z
N MET A 1 -26.83 12.48 54.60
CA MET A 1 -26.62 11.60 53.43
C MET A 1 -25.22 11.85 52.88
N LYS A 2 -24.20 11.18 53.41
CA LYS A 2 -22.81 11.23 52.92
C LYS A 2 -22.16 9.87 53.15
N SER A 3 -21.32 9.49 52.19
CA SER A 3 -20.48 8.28 52.10
C SER A 3 -21.03 7.13 51.25
N MET A 4 -20.45 6.98 50.05
CA MET A 4 -20.13 5.71 49.39
C MET A 4 -19.11 6.03 48.28
N LEU A 5 -17.81 6.04 48.59
CA LEU A 5 -16.86 4.92 48.51
C LEU A 5 -16.70 4.38 47.08
N LYS A 6 -15.61 4.79 46.41
CA LYS A 6 -15.02 4.12 45.24
C LYS A 6 -14.07 3.03 45.75
N PRO A 7 -14.07 1.84 45.12
CA PRO A 7 -12.81 1.22 44.70
C PRO A 7 -12.93 0.69 43.26
N PHE A 8 -11.96 0.99 42.37
CA PHE A 8 -10.79 0.15 42.09
C PHE A 8 -11.16 -1.21 41.45
N THR A 9 -10.56 -1.51 40.28
CA THR A 9 -10.44 -2.81 39.53
C THR A 9 -10.89 -2.61 38.08
N THR A 10 -10.21 -2.97 36.97
CA THR A 10 -8.90 -3.55 36.61
C THR A 10 -8.86 -3.47 35.06
N LEU A 11 -7.89 -2.76 34.47
CA LEU A 11 -6.82 -3.30 33.62
C LEU A 11 -7.28 -4.28 32.50
N VAL A 12 -7.30 -3.80 31.25
CA VAL A 12 -6.96 -4.62 30.08
C VAL A 12 -5.84 -3.90 29.33
N CYS A 13 -4.63 -4.38 29.57
CA CYS A 13 -3.45 -4.13 28.74
C CYS A 13 -3.46 -5.08 27.53
N ALA A 14 -2.75 -4.65 26.49
CA ALA A 14 -2.22 -5.42 25.37
C ALA A 14 -3.25 -5.85 24.28
N GLY A 15 -2.94 -5.78 22.99
CA GLY A 15 -1.63 -5.74 22.36
C GLY A 15 -1.57 -4.81 21.14
N LEU A 16 -0.41 -4.20 20.99
CA LEU A 16 0.07 -3.59 19.76
C LEU A 16 -0.09 -4.59 18.60
N LEU A 17 -0.89 -4.26 17.59
CA LEU A 17 -0.57 -4.63 16.21
C LEU A 17 0.10 -3.43 15.54
N ALA A 18 1.25 -3.05 16.07
CA ALA A 18 2.24 -2.38 15.24
C ALA A 18 2.93 -3.50 14.46
N CYS A 19 2.46 -3.76 13.24
CA CYS A 19 3.28 -4.45 12.24
C CYS A 19 4.49 -3.54 11.97
N ALA A 20 5.50 -3.63 12.84
CA ALA A 20 6.83 -3.21 12.53
C ALA A 20 7.36 -4.20 11.50
N ALA A 21 7.02 -3.98 10.23
CA ALA A 21 7.75 -4.57 9.12
C ALA A 21 9.16 -3.97 9.20
N ALA A 22 10.04 -4.70 9.87
CA ALA A 22 11.46 -4.44 9.87
C ALA A 22 11.93 -4.59 8.42
N THR A 23 12.11 -3.49 7.71
CA THR A 23 12.83 -3.47 6.44
C THR A 23 14.32 -3.38 6.78
N PRO A 24 15.12 -4.44 6.60
CA PRO A 24 16.57 -4.34 6.68
C PRO A 24 17.07 -3.32 5.65
N ALA A 25 18.03 -2.51 6.07
CA ALA A 25 18.61 -1.44 5.25
C ALA A 25 19.32 -2.03 4.02
N GLY A 26 18.85 -1.67 2.81
CA GLY A 26 19.51 -1.93 1.53
C GLY A 26 18.86 -2.96 0.61
N ASP A 27 17.79 -3.61 1.06
CA ASP A 27 17.06 -4.59 0.25
C ASP A 27 15.98 -3.90 -0.59
N GLU A 28 15.84 -4.37 -1.84
CA GLU A 28 14.81 -3.92 -2.77
C GLU A 28 13.43 -3.93 -2.10
N LEU A 29 12.56 -2.97 -2.44
CA LEU A 29 11.17 -2.93 -2.04
C LEU A 29 10.52 -4.28 -2.33
N ASP A 30 9.89 -4.84 -1.31
CA ASP A 30 8.99 -5.95 -1.50
C ASP A 30 7.75 -5.51 -2.29
N GLN A 31 6.99 -6.50 -2.76
CA GLN A 31 5.80 -6.26 -3.55
C GLN A 31 4.75 -5.44 -2.78
N ALA A 32 4.61 -5.65 -1.47
CA ALA A 32 3.60 -5.00 -0.66
C ALA A 32 3.89 -3.50 -0.53
N ALA A 33 5.13 -3.15 -0.18
CA ALA A 33 5.60 -1.77 -0.11
C ALA A 33 5.47 -1.04 -1.46
N ALA A 34 5.81 -1.72 -2.57
CA ALA A 34 5.63 -1.16 -3.91
C ALA A 34 4.15 -0.87 -4.24
N ILE A 35 3.24 -1.79 -3.88
CA ILE A 35 1.79 -1.59 -4.06
C ILE A 35 1.29 -0.43 -3.19
N GLU A 36 1.75 -0.32 -1.95
CA GLU A 36 1.36 0.76 -1.04
C GLU A 36 1.80 2.14 -1.55
N ILE A 37 3.05 2.26 -2.03
CA ILE A 37 3.55 3.49 -2.65
C ILE A 37 2.69 3.83 -3.87
N ALA A 38 2.50 2.87 -4.77
CA ALA A 38 1.75 3.05 -6.00
C ALA A 38 0.26 3.35 -5.75
N ARG A 39 -0.32 2.91 -4.62
CA ARG A 39 -1.71 3.15 -4.25
C ARG A 39 -2.00 4.64 -4.07
N ASN A 40 -1.03 5.41 -3.59
CA ASN A 40 -1.20 6.84 -3.34
C ASN A 40 -1.52 7.64 -4.61
N GLU A 41 -1.14 7.11 -5.78
CA GLU A 41 -1.37 7.75 -7.09
C GLU A 41 -2.75 7.44 -7.68
N VAL A 42 -3.56 6.63 -7.01
CA VAL A 42 -4.81 6.13 -7.59
C VAL A 42 -6.02 6.69 -6.88
N SER A 43 -6.81 7.46 -7.63
CA SER A 43 -8.00 8.16 -7.15
C SER A 43 -9.29 7.31 -7.16
N PHE A 44 -9.19 6.01 -7.41
CA PHE A 44 -10.32 5.08 -7.47
C PHE A 44 -10.06 3.82 -6.63
N GLU A 45 -11.14 3.19 -6.19
CA GLU A 45 -11.09 1.90 -5.50
C GLU A 45 -10.76 0.78 -6.50
N PRO A 46 -9.61 0.11 -6.37
CA PRO A 46 -9.21 -0.95 -7.29
C PRO A 46 -10.00 -2.22 -6.97
N GLN A 47 -10.46 -2.91 -8.00
CA GLN A 47 -11.05 -4.25 -7.89
C GLN A 47 -9.99 -5.35 -8.06
N SER A 48 -8.89 -5.04 -8.76
CA SER A 48 -7.75 -5.93 -8.89
C SER A 48 -6.45 -5.13 -8.91
N VAL A 49 -5.41 -5.73 -8.33
CA VAL A 49 -4.05 -5.22 -8.34
C VAL A 49 -3.14 -6.32 -8.89
N GLN A 50 -2.31 -5.98 -9.86
CA GLN A 50 -1.26 -6.84 -10.39
C GLN A 50 0.07 -6.14 -10.22
N ALA A 51 1.07 -6.86 -9.72
CA ALA A 51 2.42 -6.35 -9.55
C ALA A 51 3.39 -7.26 -10.29
N GLU A 52 4.23 -6.66 -11.12
CA GLU A 52 5.22 -7.36 -11.93
C GLU A 52 6.60 -6.81 -11.64
N HIS A 53 7.54 -7.72 -11.43
CA HIS A 53 8.96 -7.39 -11.34
C HIS A 53 9.57 -7.43 -12.73
N LEU A 54 10.13 -6.29 -13.16
CA LEU A 54 10.72 -6.09 -14.48
C LEU A 54 12.10 -5.44 -14.37
N GLU A 55 12.84 -5.50 -15.46
CA GLU A 55 14.03 -4.69 -15.70
C GLU A 55 13.82 -3.85 -16.97
N GLU A 56 13.92 -2.53 -16.85
CA GLU A 56 13.72 -1.56 -17.94
C GLU A 56 14.93 -0.64 -18.01
N ASP A 57 15.57 -0.54 -19.18
CA ASP A 57 16.76 0.29 -19.41
C ASP A 57 17.88 0.10 -18.36
N GLY A 58 18.06 -1.15 -17.91
CA GLY A 58 19.04 -1.53 -16.88
C GLY A 58 18.64 -1.15 -15.45
N ARG A 59 17.41 -0.70 -15.21
CA ARG A 59 16.85 -0.42 -13.90
C ARG A 59 15.87 -1.51 -13.50
N LYS A 60 15.98 -1.97 -12.25
CA LYS A 60 15.01 -2.89 -11.67
C LYS A 60 13.77 -2.11 -11.25
N VAL A 61 12.61 -2.46 -11.80
CA VAL A 61 11.35 -1.73 -11.58
C VAL A 61 10.21 -2.64 -11.14
N TRP A 62 9.32 -2.09 -10.33
CA TRP A 62 8.00 -2.65 -10.07
C TRP A 62 7.01 -1.97 -11.01
N ARG A 63 6.27 -2.77 -11.79
CA ARG A 63 5.11 -2.29 -12.55
C ARG A 63 3.84 -2.75 -11.86
N ILE A 64 3.07 -1.80 -11.33
CA ILE A 64 1.84 -2.05 -10.60
C ILE A 64 0.66 -1.59 -11.46
N THR A 65 -0.23 -2.52 -11.79
CA THR A 65 -1.45 -2.26 -12.54
C THR A 65 -2.66 -2.35 -11.62
N PHE A 66 -3.39 -1.26 -11.49
CA PHE A 66 -4.65 -1.16 -10.78
C PHE A 66 -5.79 -1.07 -11.77
N ARG A 67 -6.82 -1.92 -11.60
CA ARG A 67 -8.05 -1.85 -12.39
C ARG A 67 -9.21 -1.59 -11.44
N GLY A 68 -9.98 -0.54 -11.70
CA GLY A 68 -11.18 -0.24 -10.91
C GLY A 68 -12.40 -1.02 -11.40
N LYS A 69 -13.55 -0.71 -10.80
CA LYS A 69 -14.81 -1.35 -11.15
C LYS A 69 -15.22 -0.96 -12.59
N PRO A 70 -15.71 -1.92 -13.40
CA PRO A 70 -16.31 -1.60 -14.68
C PRO A 70 -17.50 -0.64 -14.52
N GLY A 71 -17.43 0.50 -15.20
CA GLY A 71 -18.53 1.43 -15.39
C GLY A 71 -19.25 1.19 -16.73
N PRO A 72 -20.15 2.10 -17.12
CA PRO A 72 -20.72 2.10 -18.46
C PRO A 72 -19.60 2.13 -19.52
N PRO A 73 -19.64 1.28 -20.56
CA PRO A 73 -18.59 1.23 -21.57
C PRO A 73 -18.28 2.61 -22.18
N PRO A 74 -17.00 2.92 -22.48
CA PRO A 74 -15.81 2.07 -22.36
C PRO A 74 -15.08 2.21 -21.01
N LEU A 75 -15.76 2.68 -19.96
CA LEU A 75 -15.08 3.17 -18.76
C LEU A 75 -14.72 2.04 -17.78
N VAL A 76 -13.51 1.49 -17.92
CA VAL A 76 -12.85 0.75 -16.85
C VAL A 76 -11.61 1.57 -16.47
N PRO A 77 -11.57 2.22 -15.30
CA PRO A 77 -10.42 3.03 -14.94
C PRO A 77 -9.23 2.11 -14.68
N ILE A 78 -8.11 2.38 -15.37
CA ILE A 78 -6.86 1.66 -15.20
C ILE A 78 -5.78 2.67 -14.84
N MET A 79 -4.97 2.35 -13.83
CA MET A 79 -3.74 3.07 -13.53
C MET A 79 -2.57 2.08 -13.52
N ILE A 80 -1.53 2.38 -14.27
CA ILE A 80 -0.26 1.66 -14.27
C ILE A 80 0.79 2.59 -13.68
N VAL A 81 1.44 2.13 -12.62
CA VAL A 81 2.50 2.85 -11.92
C VAL A 81 3.78 2.03 -12.06
N THR A 82 4.84 2.65 -12.56
CA THR A 82 6.18 2.04 -12.57
C THR A 82 7.04 2.78 -11.58
N LEU A 83 7.69 2.05 -10.67
CA LEU A 83 8.58 2.61 -9.65
C LEU A 83 9.89 1.83 -9.54
N ASP A 84 10.95 2.52 -9.17
CA ASP A 84 12.27 1.96 -8.95
C ASP A 84 12.26 1.03 -7.72
N ARG A 85 12.83 -0.18 -7.86
CA ARG A 85 12.75 -1.20 -6.81
C ARG A 85 13.62 -0.90 -5.61
N VAL A 86 14.60 -0.02 -5.70
CA VAL A 86 15.51 0.27 -4.58
C VAL A 86 15.04 1.52 -3.84
N SER A 87 14.71 2.57 -4.58
CA SER A 87 14.36 3.88 -4.02
C SER A 87 12.87 4.08 -3.80
N GLY A 88 12.01 3.33 -4.48
CA GLY A 88 10.56 3.59 -4.51
C GLY A 88 10.16 4.82 -5.31
N GLU A 89 11.09 5.44 -6.03
CA GLU A 89 10.80 6.59 -6.88
C GLU A 89 9.85 6.17 -8.01
N ILE A 90 8.78 6.94 -8.21
CA ILE A 90 7.87 6.73 -9.34
C ILE A 90 8.57 7.19 -10.62
N ILE A 91 8.82 6.25 -11.53
CA ILE A 91 9.45 6.48 -12.82
C ILE A 91 8.40 6.90 -13.86
N SER A 92 7.21 6.27 -13.82
CA SER A 92 6.16 6.57 -14.79
C SER A 92 4.75 6.29 -14.27
N LEU A 93 3.78 7.04 -14.80
CA LEU A 93 2.35 6.86 -14.56
C LEU A 93 1.62 6.82 -15.91
N ALA A 94 0.75 5.83 -16.09
CA ALA A 94 -0.12 5.73 -17.25
C ALA A 94 -1.56 5.44 -16.82
N ARG A 95 -2.53 6.13 -17.43
CA ARG A 95 -3.95 6.02 -17.10
C ARG A 95 -4.80 5.78 -18.33
N SER A 96 -5.89 5.03 -18.17
CA SER A 96 -6.93 4.82 -19.19
C SER A 96 -8.32 4.87 -18.58
#